data_AF-A0A961FCH9-F1
#
_entry.id   AF-A0A961FCH9-F1
#
_cell.length_a   1.000
_cell.length_b   1.000
_cell.length_c   1.000
_cell.angle_alpha   90.00
_cell.angle_beta   90.00
_cell.angle_gamma   90.00
#
_symmetry.space_group_name_H-M   'P 1'
#
loop_
_entity.id
_entity.type
_entity.pdbx_description
1 polymer ?
#
loop_
_entity_poly.entity_id
_entity_poly.type
_entity_poly.pdbx_seq_one_letter_code
_entity_poly.pdbx_strand_id
1 'polypeptide(L)'
;MIEALKTIGPSGQISLGKEYAGRHVLIQKSEPGVWTIKVGAFIPDNEAWLHEPKSKKALHQALEWADKNPPKETDLKALEKKLKSPHGS
;
A
#
# COMPACT_ATOMS: atom_id res chain seq x y z
N MET A 1 -18.78 17.02 -14.21
CA MET A 1 -19.30 16.46 -12.95
C MET A 1 -20.44 15.53 -13.32
N ILE A 2 -20.53 14.36 -12.68
CA ILE A 2 -21.71 13.50 -12.79
C ILE A 2 -22.53 13.73 -11.54
N GLU A 3 -23.74 14.25 -11.70
CA GLU A 3 -24.70 14.43 -10.63
C GLU A 3 -25.83 13.42 -10.85
N ALA A 4 -26.06 12.56 -9.87
CA ALA A 4 -27.09 11.53 -9.94
C ALA A 4 -27.97 11.61 -8.69
N LEU A 5 -29.28 11.82 -8.90
CA LEU A 5 -30.26 11.72 -7.82
C LEU A 5 -30.47 10.24 -7.50
N LYS A 6 -30.25 9.87 -6.24
CA LYS A 6 -30.44 8.51 -5.72
C LYS A 6 -31.27 8.59 -4.45
N THR A 7 -32.17 7.65 -4.28
CA THR A 7 -32.99 7.53 -3.06
C THR A 7 -32.37 6.52 -2.13
N ILE A 8 -32.36 6.84 -0.83
CA ILE A 8 -31.98 5.89 0.22
C ILE A 8 -33.17 4.96 0.44
N GLY A 9 -32.93 3.66 0.30
CA GLY A 9 -33.96 2.65 0.53
C GLY A 9 -34.41 2.60 1.99
N PRO A 10 -35.54 1.95 2.29
CA PRO A 10 -36.07 1.84 3.66
C PRO A 10 -35.11 1.14 4.64
N SER A 11 -34.15 0.37 4.15
CA SER A 11 -33.07 -0.26 4.94
C SER A 11 -31.83 0.64 5.15
N GLY A 12 -31.85 1.89 4.68
CA GLY A 12 -30.71 2.81 4.77
C GLY A 12 -29.65 2.61 3.68
N GLN A 13 -29.91 1.79 2.66
CA GLN A 13 -28.97 1.50 1.59
C GLN A 13 -29.09 2.49 0.41
N ILE A 14 -27.96 2.85 -0.19
CA ILE A 14 -27.88 3.64 -1.43
C ILE A 14 -27.13 2.85 -2.51
N SER A 15 -27.74 2.71 -3.68
CA SER A 15 -27.14 1.95 -4.79
C SER A 15 -26.31 2.88 -5.69
N LEU A 16 -24.99 2.79 -5.57
CA LEU A 16 -24.05 3.63 -6.35
C LEU A 16 -23.88 3.12 -7.78
N GLY A 17 -23.76 1.80 -7.96
CA GLY A 17 -23.53 1.16 -9.26
C GLY A 17 -22.74 -0.14 -9.09
N LYS A 18 -22.76 -1.01 -10.10
CA LYS A 18 -22.05 -2.31 -10.05
C LYS A 18 -20.53 -2.13 -10.11
N GLU A 19 -20.06 -1.06 -10.71
CA GLU A 19 -18.66 -0.68 -10.81
C GLU A 19 -17.98 -0.41 -9.45
N TYR A 20 -18.78 -0.19 -8.39
CA TYR A 20 -18.31 -0.02 -7.03
C TYR A 20 -18.55 -1.25 -6.13
N ALA A 21 -19.07 -2.35 -6.67
CA ALA A 21 -19.35 -3.55 -5.90
C ALA A 21 -18.08 -4.14 -5.26
N GLY A 22 -18.18 -4.55 -4.00
CA GLY A 22 -17.06 -5.14 -3.25
C GLY A 22 -15.98 -4.17 -2.79
N ARG A 23 -16.09 -2.87 -3.12
CA ARG A 23 -15.14 -1.86 -2.63
C ARG A 23 -15.52 -1.34 -1.25
N HIS A 24 -14.53 -1.13 -0.40
CA HIS A 24 -14.72 -0.42 0.86
C HIS A 24 -14.79 1.09 0.61
N VAL A 25 -15.68 1.76 1.32
CA VAL A 25 -15.85 3.21 1.25
C VAL A 25 -15.84 3.83 2.63
N LEU A 26 -15.25 5.01 2.73
CA LEU A 26 -15.32 5.86 3.91
C LEU A 26 -16.49 6.83 3.74
N ILE A 27 -17.37 6.89 4.73
CA ILE A 27 -18.47 7.87 4.79
C ILE A 27 -18.10 8.93 5.84
N GLN A 28 -17.96 10.18 5.41
CA GLN A 28 -17.69 11.31 6.29
C GLN A 28 -18.90 12.25 6.31
N LYS A 29 -19.30 12.70 7.49
CA LYS A 29 -20.29 13.76 7.68
C LYS A 29 -19.54 15.02 8.08
N SER A 30 -19.29 15.91 7.14
CA SER A 30 -18.57 17.16 7.40
C SER A 30 -19.48 18.19 8.07
N GLU A 31 -20.74 18.26 7.62
CA GLU A 31 -21.73 19.25 8.02
C GLU A 31 -23.13 18.64 8.05
N PRO A 32 -24.12 19.27 8.72
CA PRO A 32 -25.50 18.83 8.68
C PRO A 32 -26.02 18.72 7.25
N GLY A 33 -26.45 17.52 6.85
CA GLY A 33 -26.96 17.24 5.49
C GLY A 33 -25.88 17.00 4.43
N VAL A 34 -24.60 17.22 4.71
CA VAL A 34 -23.50 17.03 3.74
C VAL A 34 -22.69 15.79 4.08
N TRP A 35 -22.75 14.80 3.18
CA TRP A 35 -22.03 13.53 3.32
C TRP A 35 -21.07 13.38 2.15
N THR A 36 -19.83 12.98 2.45
CA THR A 36 -18.83 12.64 1.44
C THR A 36 -18.55 11.15 1.49
N ILE A 37 -18.68 10.47 0.36
CA ILE A 37 -18.31 9.05 0.20
C ILE A 37 -16.98 9.00 -0.55
N LYS A 38 -15.96 8.41 0.06
CA LYS A 38 -14.63 8.24 -0.55
C LYS A 38 -14.37 6.76 -0.76
N VAL A 39 -14.01 6.37 -1.98
CA VAL A 39 -13.54 5.00 -2.25
C VAL A 39 -12.16 4.84 -1.62
N GLY A 40 -11.99 3.84 -0.77
CA GLY A 40 -10.73 3.55 -0.09
C GLY A 40 -10.18 2.18 -0.48
N ALA A 41 -8.86 2.03 -0.42
CA ALA A 41 -8.24 0.73 -0.33
C ALA A 41 -8.26 0.28 1.14
N PHE A 42 -8.69 -0.95 1.39
CA PHE A 42 -8.50 -1.58 2.70
C PHE A 42 -7.04 -2.00 2.79
N ILE A 43 -6.32 -1.52 3.81
CA ILE A 43 -4.94 -1.89 4.09
C ILE A 43 -4.96 -2.75 5.36
N PRO A 44 -4.61 -4.05 5.27
CA PRO A 44 -4.45 -4.91 6.43
C PRO A 44 -3.51 -4.31 7.48
N ASP A 45 -3.76 -4.56 8.77
CA ASP A 45 -2.93 -4.04 9.87
C ASP A 45 -1.44 -4.40 9.73
N ASN A 46 -1.14 -5.63 9.27
CA ASN A 46 0.24 -6.09 9.06
C ASN A 46 0.94 -5.41 7.87
N GLU A 47 0.22 -4.64 7.05
CA GLU A 47 0.73 -3.91 5.88
C GLU A 47 0.65 -2.40 6.08
N ALA A 48 -0.06 -1.92 7.11
CA ALA A 48 -0.19 -0.50 7.43
C ALA A 48 1.17 0.20 7.63
N TRP A 49 2.16 -0.51 8.17
CA TRP A 49 3.52 0.00 8.36
C TRP A 49 4.20 0.45 7.07
N LEU A 50 3.84 -0.13 5.91
CA LEU A 50 4.38 0.26 4.59
C LEU A 50 4.01 1.70 4.22
N HIS A 51 2.89 2.19 4.77
CA HIS A 51 2.38 3.53 4.52
C HIS A 51 2.93 4.57 5.49
N GLU A 52 3.62 4.17 6.56
CA GLU A 52 4.27 5.11 7.47
C GLU A 52 5.39 5.89 6.77
N PRO A 53 5.55 7.20 7.04
CA PRO A 53 6.51 8.04 6.31
C PRO A 53 7.94 7.51 6.33
N LYS A 54 8.37 6.93 7.47
CA LYS A 54 9.71 6.37 7.64
C LYS A 54 9.93 5.14 6.78
N SER A 55 9.02 4.17 6.86
CA SER A 55 9.07 2.92 6.12
C SER A 55 8.97 3.16 4.62
N LYS A 56 8.04 4.02 4.19
CA LYS A 56 7.87 4.41 2.80
C LYS A 56 9.15 5.02 2.22
N LYS A 57 9.81 5.92 2.97
CA LYS A 57 11.08 6.53 2.55
C LYS A 57 12.18 5.48 2.42
N ALA A 58 12.34 4.61 3.41
CA ALA A 58 13.35 3.56 3.40
C ALA A 58 13.15 2.59 2.22
N LEU A 59 11.91 2.18 1.94
CA LEU A 59 11.56 1.34 0.80
C LEU A 59 11.89 2.02 -0.53
N HIS A 60 11.55 3.31 -0.67
CA HIS A 60 11.86 4.06 -1.89
C HIS A 60 13.37 4.09 -2.15
N GLN A 61 14.17 4.37 -1.11
CA GLN A 61 15.63 4.38 -1.21
C GLN A 61 16.19 3.00 -1.56
N ALA A 62 15.65 1.93 -0.99
CA ALA A 62 16.07 0.56 -1.30
C ALA A 62 15.78 0.21 -2.77
N LEU A 63 14.61 0.61 -3.29
CA LEU A 63 14.24 0.43 -4.70
C LEU A 63 15.15 1.22 -5.64
N GLU A 64 15.42 2.50 -5.33
CA GLU A 64 16.34 3.33 -6.11
C GLU A 64 17.77 2.78 -6.12
N TRP A 65 18.22 2.19 -5.01
CA TRP A 65 19.51 1.52 -4.94
C TRP A 65 19.51 0.25 -5.78
N ALA A 66 18.48 -0.60 -5.67
CA ALA A 66 18.39 -1.87 -6.40
C ALA A 66 18.37 -1.66 -7.92
N ASP A 67 17.66 -0.64 -8.41
CA ASP A 67 17.65 -0.25 -9.83
C ASP A 67 19.06 0.06 -10.36
N LYS A 68 19.88 0.72 -9.53
CA LYS A 68 21.27 1.09 -9.87
C LYS A 68 22.29 -0.02 -9.58
N ASN A 69 21.91 -1.04 -8.83
CA ASN A 69 22.79 -2.11 -8.37
C ASN A 69 22.17 -3.47 -8.72
N PRO A 70 22.14 -3.83 -10.02
CA PRO A 70 21.60 -5.11 -10.44
C PRO A 70 22.36 -6.25 -9.75
N PRO A 71 21.64 -7.29 -9.27
CA PRO A 71 22.26 -8.41 -8.60
C PRO A 71 23.26 -9.08 -9.54
N LYS A 72 24.47 -9.31 -9.04
CA LYS A 72 25.51 -10.06 -9.74
C LYS A 72 25.60 -11.45 -9.13
N GLU A 73 25.87 -12.44 -9.97
CA GLU A 73 26.14 -13.78 -9.47
C GLU A 73 27.33 -13.74 -8.52
N THR A 74 27.12 -14.29 -7.33
CA THR A 74 28.17 -14.39 -6.32
C THR A 74 28.94 -15.68 -6.55
N ASP A 75 30.26 -15.58 -6.68
CA ASP A 75 31.12 -16.77 -6.69
C ASP A 75 31.17 -17.38 -5.28
N LEU A 76 30.38 -18.43 -5.09
CA LEU A 76 30.26 -19.14 -3.82
C LEU A 76 31.56 -19.82 -3.39
N LYS A 77 32.43 -20.23 -4.34
CA LYS A 77 33.73 -20.85 -4.00
C LYS A 77 34.71 -19.80 -3.46
N ALA A 78 34.72 -18.61 -4.05
CA ALA A 78 35.51 -17.50 -3.56
C ALA A 78 35.03 -17.01 -2.18
N LEU A 79 33.71 -16.96 -1.96
CA LEU A 79 33.12 -16.62 -0.67
C LEU A 79 33.49 -17.65 0.42
N GLU A 80 33.38 -18.95 0.10
CA GLU A 80 33.72 -20.03 1.03
C GLU A 80 35.21 -19.96 1.44
N LYS A 81 36.11 -19.68 0.50
CA LYS A 81 37.54 -19.51 0.79
C LYS A 81 37.80 -18.32 1.72
N LYS A 82 37.07 -17.22 1.56
CA LYS A 82 37.19 -16.01 2.40
C LYS A 82 36.64 -16.22 3.82
N LEU A 83 35.55 -16.96 3.97
CA LEU A 83 34.98 -17.32 5.28
C LEU A 83 35.82 -18.36 6.03
N LYS A 84 36.54 -19.22 5.31
CA LYS A 84 37.48 -20.21 5.88
C LYS A 84 38.85 -19.63 6.25
N SER A 85 39.16 -18.40 5.86
CA SER A 85 40.31 -17.66 6.40
C SER A 85 39.83 -16.86 7.61
N PRO A 86 40.02 -17.36 8.85
CA PRO A 86 39.75 -16.55 10.03
C PRO A 86 40.73 -15.37 10.04
N HIS A 87 40.30 -14.27 10.66
CA HIS A 87 41.18 -13.20 11.13
C HIS A 87 42.43 -13.84 11.77
N GLY A 88 43.59 -13.68 11.13
CA GLY A 88 44.84 -14.31 11.54
C GLY A 88 46.00 -13.40 11.17
N SER A 89 46.46 -12.68 12.20
CA SER A 89 47.54 -11.67 12.28
C SER A 89 47.20 -10.25 11.85
#